data_AF-A0A0C9TWV5-F1
#
_entry.id   AF-A0A0C9TWV5-F1
#
_cell.length_a   1.000
_cell.length_b   1.000
_cell.length_c   1.000
_cell.angle_alpha   90.00
_cell.angle_beta   90.00
_cell.angle_gamma   90.00
#
_symmetry.space_group_name_H-M   'P 1'
#
loop_
_entity.id
_entity.type
_entity.pdbx_description
1 polymer ?
#
loop_
_entity_poly.entity_id
_entity_poly.type
_entity_poly.pdbx_seq_one_letter_code
_entity_poly.pdbx_strand_id
1 'polypeptide(L)' 'KAAQTLLKLRRMHRDEFIKKFSRRLHVPNFKEGDLVLVRNSRVEMELDRKTKARYIGPYKI' A
#
# COMPACT_ATOMS: atom_id res chain seq x y z
N LYS A 1 -20.23 5.50 -14.48
CA LYS A 1 -19.63 4.42 -15.31
C LYS A 1 -18.11 4.35 -15.19
N ALA A 2 -17.34 5.43 -15.42
CA ALA A 2 -15.87 5.42 -15.37
C ALA A 2 -15.24 4.92 -14.04
N ALA A 3 -15.74 5.38 -12.88
CA ALA A 3 -15.21 4.99 -11.58
C ALA A 3 -15.31 3.47 -11.30
N GLN A 4 -16.40 2.83 -11.74
CA GLN A 4 -16.62 1.39 -11.58
C GLN A 4 -15.64 0.59 -12.46
N THR A 5 -15.41 1.04 -13.69
CA THR A 5 -14.41 0.44 -14.59
C THR A 5 -13.00 0.52 -13.99
N LEU A 6 -12.62 1.67 -13.44
CA LEU A 6 -11.33 1.84 -12.77
C LEU A 6 -11.17 0.91 -11.56
N LEU A 7 -12.21 0.77 -10.74
CA LEU A 7 -12.18 -0.13 -9.59
C LEU A 7 -11.98 -1.58 -10.02
N LYS A 8 -12.68 -2.01 -11.08
CA LYS A 8 -12.54 -3.35 -11.66
C LYS A 8 -11.10 -3.59 -12.15
N LEU A 9 -10.56 -2.66 -12.92
CA LEU A 9 -9.19 -2.76 -13.44
C LEU A 9 -8.15 -2.79 -12.31
N ARG A 10 -8.29 -1.95 -11.28
CA ARG A 10 -7.38 -1.96 -10.12
C ARG A 10 -7.36 -3.30 -9.41
N ARG A 11 -8.53 -3.95 -9.23
CA ARG A 11 -8.62 -5.29 -8.65
C ARG A 11 -7.92 -6.32 -9.52
N MET A 12 -8.18 -6.31 -10.83
CA MET A 12 -7.54 -7.23 -11.78
C MET A 12 -6.01 -7.08 -11.76
N HIS A 13 -5.49 -5.85 -11.88
CA HIS A 13 -4.05 -5.60 -11.84
C HIS A 13 -3.41 -5.96 -10.49
N ARG A 14 -4.12 -5.72 -9.37
CA ARG A 14 -3.66 -6.16 -8.05
C ARG A 14 -3.48 -7.68 -8.03
N ASP A 15 -4.47 -8.43 -8.50
CA ASP A 15 -4.45 -9.90 -8.46
C ASP A 15 -3.37 -10.46 -9.38
N GLU A 16 -3.20 -9.89 -10.57
CA GLU A 16 -2.11 -10.24 -11.51
C GLU A 16 -0.72 -9.98 -10.89
N PHE A 17 -0.56 -8.84 -10.20
CA PHE A 17 0.68 -8.50 -9.52
C PHE A 17 0.99 -9.50 -8.39
N ILE A 18 0.01 -9.79 -7.54
CA ILE A 18 0.16 -10.76 -6.45
C ILE A 18 0.54 -12.14 -7.02
N LYS A 19 -0.12 -12.58 -8.08
CA LYS A 19 0.19 -13.85 -8.74
C LYS A 19 1.63 -13.88 -9.27
N LYS A 20 2.01 -12.85 -10.03
CA LYS A 20 3.34 -12.74 -10.67
C LYS A 20 4.47 -12.69 -9.65
N PHE A 21 4.27 -12.02 -8.52
CA PHE A 21 5.30 -11.80 -7.51
C PHE A 21 5.11 -12.64 -6.25
N SER A 22 4.19 -13.61 -6.25
CA SER A 22 3.89 -14.51 -5.10
C SER A 22 5.12 -15.12 -4.42
N ARG A 23 6.18 -15.42 -5.18
CA ARG A 23 7.43 -15.99 -4.64
C ARG A 23 8.36 -14.96 -3.98
N ARG A 24 8.18 -13.66 -4.27
CA ARG A 24 8.99 -12.55 -3.76
C ARG A 24 8.25 -11.71 -2.73
N LEU A 25 6.93 -11.61 -2.86
CA LEU A 25 6.03 -10.96 -1.92
C LEU A 25 5.90 -11.83 -0.67
N HIS A 26 6.76 -11.56 0.31
CA HIS A 26 6.53 -12.01 1.67
C HIS A 26 5.66 -10.95 2.35
N VAL A 27 4.35 -11.16 2.35
CA VAL A 27 3.42 -10.29 3.10
C VAL A 27 3.05 -11.04 4.37
N PRO A 28 3.65 -10.68 5.53
CA PRO A 28 3.22 -11.22 6.81
C PRO A 28 1.73 -10.93 7.05
N ASN A 29 1.07 -11.81 7.80
CA ASN A 29 -0.26 -11.51 8.33
C ASN A 29 -0.11 -10.45 9.43
N PHE A 30 -0.20 -9.17 9.05
CA PHE A 30 -0.20 -8.06 9.99
C PHE A 30 -1.54 -7.98 10.73
N LYS A 31 -1.49 -7.90 12.06
CA LYS A 31 -2.64 -7.66 12.91
C LYS A 31 -2.83 -6.17 13.11
N GLU A 32 -4.07 -5.77 13.39
CA GLU A 32 -4.34 -4.41 13.83
C GLU A 32 -3.49 -4.09 15.08
N GLY A 33 -2.86 -2.91 15.10
CA GLY A 33 -1.95 -2.52 16.19
C GLY A 33 -0.48 -2.85 15.95
N ASP A 34 -0.16 -3.71 14.97
CA ASP A 34 1.24 -4.06 14.69
C ASP A 34 2.04 -2.85 14.19
N LEU A 35 3.30 -2.77 14.62
CA LEU A 35 4.27 -1.81 14.12
C LEU A 35 4.83 -2.30 12.79
N VAL A 36 4.36 -1.70 11.69
CA VAL A 36 4.74 -2.08 10.32
C VAL A 36 5.47 -0.95 9.61
N LEU A 37 6.52 -1.30 8.86
CA LEU A 37 7.19 -0.36 7.97
C LEU A 37 6.48 -0.36 6.61
N VAL A 38 5.72 0.69 6.34
CA VAL A 38 5.06 0.89 5.05
C VAL A 38 5.80 1.95 4.26
N ARG A 39 6.06 1.66 2.99
CA ARG A 39 6.57 2.66 2.05
C ARG A 39 5.48 3.70 1.78
N ASN A 40 5.68 4.92 2.25
CA ASN A 40 4.74 6.02 2.02
C ASN A 40 5.11 6.77 0.74
N SER A 41 4.88 6.13 -0.42
CA SER A 41 5.30 6.66 -1.72
C SER A 41 4.74 8.04 -2.05
N ARG A 42 3.54 8.36 -1.54
CA ARG A 42 2.94 9.69 -1.70
C ARG A 42 3.76 10.77 -1.02
N VAL A 43 4.13 10.57 0.25
CA VAL A 43 4.95 11.52 1.00
C VAL A 43 6.40 11.51 0.53
N GLU A 44 6.93 10.37 0.10
CA GLU A 44 8.29 10.26 -0.45
C GLU A 44 8.50 11.11 -1.71
N MET A 45 7.46 11.27 -2.53
CA MET A 45 7.46 12.04 -3.78
C MET A 45 7.18 13.54 -3.59
N GLU A 46 6.81 13.97 -2.39
CA GLU A 46 6.47 15.37 -2.09
C GLU A 46 7.72 16.20 -1.74
N LEU A 47 7.75 17.47 -2.14
CA LEU A 47 8.90 18.37 -1.95
C LEU A 47 9.10 18.77 -0.48
N ASP A 48 8.03 18.81 0.30
CA ASP A 48 8.00 19.17 1.73
C ASP A 48 8.10 17.95 2.66
N ARG A 49 8.53 16.78 2.18
CA ARG A 49 8.60 15.54 2.99
C ARG A 49 9.33 15.69 4.34
N LYS A 50 10.28 16.63 4.44
CA LYS A 50 11.11 16.83 5.64
C LYS A 50 10.30 17.38 6.82
N THR A 51 9.21 18.11 6.56
CA THR A 51 8.38 18.73 7.60
C THR A 51 7.19 17.85 8.00
N LYS A 52 6.95 16.76 7.28
CA LYS A 52 5.81 15.85 7.51
C LYS A 52 6.13 14.79 8.55
N ALA A 53 5.10 14.37 9.28
CA ALA A 53 5.21 13.28 10.24
C ALA A 53 5.59 11.96 9.53
N ARG A 54 6.65 11.31 10.01
CA ARG A 54 7.13 10.02 9.46
C ARG A 54 6.35 8.82 9.98
N TYR A 55 5.70 8.97 11.13
CA TYR A 55 4.89 7.94 11.77
C TYR A 55 3.43 8.35 11.77
N ILE A 56 2.56 7.50 11.22
CA ILE A 56 1.12 7.78 11.04
C ILE A 56 0.27 6.97 12.05
N GLY A 57 0.94 6.23 12.95
CA GLY A 57 0.30 5.34 13.90
C GLY A 57 0.51 3.86 13.55
N PRO A 58 -0.04 2.96 14.38
CA PRO A 58 0.04 1.53 14.16
C PRO A 58 -0.81 1.08 12.96
N TYR A 59 -0.59 -0.15 12.49
CA TYR A 59 -1.33 -0.72 11.36
C TYR A 59 -2.84 -0.77 11.63
N LYS A 60 -3.64 -0.38 10.62
CA LYS A 60 -5.11 -0.41 10.60
C LYS A 60 -5.60 -1.06 9.30
N ILE A 61 -6.68 -1.84 9.38
CA ILE A 61 -7.29 -2.58 8.25
C ILE A 61 -8.34 -1.72 7.52
#